data_AF-A0A2T4VLD7-F1
#
_entry.id   AF-A0A2T4VLD7-F1
#
_cell.length_a   1.000
_cell.length_b   1.000
_cell.length_c   1.000
_cell.angle_alpha   90.00
_cell.angle_beta   90.00
_cell.angle_gamma   90.00
#
_symmetry.space_group_name_H-M   'P 1'
#
loop_
_entity.id
_entity.type
_entity.pdbx_description
1 polymer ?
#
loop_
_entity_poly.entity_id
_entity_poly.type
_entity_poly.pdbx_seq_one_letter_code
_entity_poly.pdbx_strand_id
1 'polypeptide(L)'
;MDVPASLQDFSLLQGGPFLLLRRRFHLLRPGRPTLRWRLLALTLLGWLPLLLLTAVRGEPAALRAFLLDYHVHTQLLISLPVLIAAERYVDKRLALAVRQLVSSELIEAENLSALDDAARKAQRLRSLGLVEAGLLLVSYMLSFWQQLPKQHVEWLFADGEGHLTPAGLWYVAGSLPLFRFMVLWWLWRGAVWALFLFRVSRMPLALRPTHPDFTGGLRFLSTCQSSFSVVVFALACASASATRHLNRVSPTEDPLRYASPQLVLALIAFILVFAPLLPFGIPLLRAKRRGVLQFSALAAHHSRDFERRWFDPQGGPQGAPGNSERPLLGAAEFSSLADLGTSFDVTHRMRLIPWGRRPLLSVAAAALAPLVPLLIVDRQFLALVLQLIQNLL
;
A
#
# COMPACT_ATOMS: atom_id res chain seq x y z
N MET A 1 -5.81 15.37 25.43
CA MET A 1 -6.89 14.38 25.23
C MET A 1 -6.38 13.02 25.67
N ASP A 2 -7.07 12.34 26.58
CA ASP A 2 -6.70 10.98 26.96
C ASP A 2 -7.00 10.04 25.79
N VAL A 3 -5.94 9.54 25.14
CA VAL A 3 -6.07 8.67 23.97
C VAL A 3 -6.40 7.24 24.45
N PRO A 4 -7.54 6.64 24.04
CA PRO A 4 -7.89 5.27 24.39
C PRO A 4 -6.76 4.28 24.12
N ALA A 5 -6.52 3.34 25.04
CA ALA A 5 -5.45 2.35 24.93
C ALA A 5 -5.50 1.53 23.62
N SER A 6 -6.69 1.23 23.12
CA SER A 6 -6.95 0.55 21.84
C SER A 6 -6.43 1.29 20.60
N LEU A 7 -6.38 2.62 20.63
CA LEU A 7 -5.82 3.47 19.57
C LEU A 7 -4.29 3.57 19.69
N GLN A 8 -3.77 3.55 20.93
CA GLN A 8 -2.33 3.49 21.16
C GLN A 8 -1.77 2.13 20.71
N ASP A 9 -2.41 1.04 21.11
CA ASP A 9 -2.02 -0.34 20.77
C ASP A 9 -2.63 -0.83 19.45
N PHE A 10 -3.08 0.10 18.59
CA PHE A 10 -3.71 -0.27 17.34
C PHE A 10 -2.77 -1.11 16.48
N SER A 11 -3.18 -2.36 16.24
CA SER A 11 -2.47 -3.27 15.36
C SER A 11 -3.43 -4.11 14.55
N LEU A 12 -3.30 -4.00 13.23
CA LEU A 12 -4.05 -4.79 12.25
C LEU A 12 -3.29 -6.02 11.77
N LEU A 13 -2.04 -6.19 12.18
CA LEU A 13 -1.25 -7.35 11.77
C LEU A 13 -0.74 -8.17 12.97
N GLN A 14 -0.86 -7.70 14.22
CA GLN A 14 -0.48 -8.46 15.43
C GLN A 14 -1.32 -9.72 15.65
N GLY A 15 -0.69 -10.88 15.60
CA GLY A 15 -1.33 -12.18 15.75
C GLY A 15 -0.83 -13.18 14.71
N GLY A 16 -0.30 -12.64 13.60
CA GLY A 16 0.25 -13.39 12.47
C GLY A 16 -0.82 -14.10 11.64
N PRO A 17 -0.49 -14.56 10.42
CA PRO A 17 -1.09 -15.77 9.88
C PRO A 17 -0.93 -16.90 10.91
N PHE A 18 -1.94 -17.77 11.08
CA PHE A 18 -1.92 -18.93 12.00
C PHE A 18 -2.28 -18.64 13.47
N LEU A 19 -3.17 -17.67 13.74
CA LEU A 19 -3.68 -17.43 15.09
C LEU A 19 -4.34 -18.69 15.68
N LEU A 20 -5.03 -19.48 14.84
CA LEU A 20 -5.65 -20.75 15.20
C LEU A 20 -4.63 -21.81 15.63
N LEU A 21 -3.54 -21.98 14.86
CA LEU A 21 -2.47 -22.92 15.16
C LEU A 21 -1.82 -22.56 16.50
N ARG A 22 -1.63 -21.27 16.75
CA ARG A 22 -1.04 -20.74 17.98
C ARG A 22 -1.95 -20.91 19.21
N ARG A 23 -3.28 -20.79 19.05
CA ARG A 23 -4.25 -21.05 20.13
C ARG A 23 -4.35 -22.55 20.46
N ARG A 24 -4.26 -23.42 19.44
CA ARG A 24 -4.44 -24.87 19.62
C ARG A 24 -3.19 -25.57 20.16
N PHE A 25 -2.00 -25.11 19.79
CA PHE A 25 -0.79 -25.82 20.16
C PHE A 25 -0.13 -25.39 21.48
N HIS A 26 -0.49 -24.28 22.13
CA HIS A 26 0.14 -23.80 23.39
C HIS A 26 1.71 -23.80 23.40
N LEU A 27 2.36 -24.03 22.24
CA LEU A 27 3.73 -24.54 22.12
C LEU A 27 4.78 -23.45 21.99
N LEU A 28 4.38 -22.18 22.08
CA LEU A 28 5.31 -21.07 22.11
C LEU A 28 4.96 -20.21 23.34
N ARG A 29 5.77 -20.41 24.39
CA ARG A 29 5.89 -19.61 25.61
C ARG A 29 5.62 -18.11 25.38
N PRO A 30 5.29 -17.33 26.42
CA PRO A 30 5.18 -15.86 26.35
C PRO A 30 6.57 -15.26 26.05
N GLY A 31 6.93 -15.26 24.76
CA GLY A 31 8.23 -14.94 24.22
C GLY A 31 8.12 -15.12 22.73
N ARG A 32 7.75 -14.03 22.04
CA ARG A 32 7.48 -14.02 20.59
C ARG A 32 8.67 -14.67 19.87
N PRO A 33 8.50 -15.72 19.03
CA PRO A 33 9.57 -16.07 18.10
C PRO A 33 9.88 -14.82 17.29
N THR A 34 11.15 -14.42 17.26
CA THR A 34 11.56 -13.21 16.57
C THR A 34 11.10 -13.29 15.10
N LEU A 35 10.73 -12.17 14.49
CA LEU A 35 10.31 -12.11 13.08
C LEU A 35 11.26 -12.90 12.16
N ARG A 36 12.55 -12.90 12.50
CA ARG A 36 13.62 -13.65 11.83
C ARG A 36 13.36 -15.17 11.83
N TRP A 37 13.01 -15.74 12.98
CA TRP A 37 12.70 -17.18 13.09
C TRP A 37 11.46 -17.57 12.28
N ARG A 38 10.39 -16.76 12.30
CA ARG A 38 9.19 -17.04 11.50
C ARG A 38 9.47 -16.98 10.00
N LEU A 39 10.23 -15.97 9.58
CA LEU A 39 10.66 -15.82 8.19
C LEU A 39 11.48 -17.04 7.75
N LEU A 40 12.53 -17.39 8.50
CA LEU A 40 13.36 -18.55 8.18
C LEU A 40 12.56 -19.85 8.18
N ALA A 41 11.75 -20.10 9.22
CA ALA A 41 11.00 -21.34 9.34
C ALA A 41 9.98 -21.54 8.21
N LEU A 42 9.19 -20.51 7.86
CA LEU A 42 8.18 -20.63 6.80
C LEU A 42 8.81 -20.70 5.41
N THR A 43 9.89 -19.94 5.17
CA THR A 43 10.62 -20.00 3.90
C THR A 43 11.31 -21.36 3.73
N LEU A 44 11.98 -21.86 4.76
CA LEU A 44 12.60 -23.20 4.73
C LEU A 44 11.56 -24.30 4.63
N LEU A 45 10.43 -24.21 5.33
CA LEU A 45 9.35 -25.20 5.22
C LEU A 45 8.77 -25.26 3.80
N GLY A 46 8.67 -24.10 3.12
CA GLY A 46 8.20 -24.04 1.75
C GLY A 46 9.21 -24.59 0.73
N TRP A 47 10.51 -24.37 0.94
CA TRP A 47 11.54 -24.65 -0.07
C TRP A 47 12.42 -25.89 0.21
N LEU A 48 12.86 -26.10 1.45
CA LEU A 48 13.82 -27.15 1.80
C LEU A 48 13.31 -28.58 1.48
N PRO A 49 12.03 -28.93 1.75
CA PRO A 49 11.55 -30.27 1.40
C PRO A 49 11.55 -30.52 -0.11
N LEU A 50 11.36 -29.49 -0.94
CA LEU A 50 11.44 -29.63 -2.40
C LEU A 50 12.86 -30.03 -2.82
N LEU A 51 13.87 -29.36 -2.28
CA LEU A 51 15.27 -29.69 -2.56
C LEU A 51 15.64 -31.10 -2.07
N LEU A 52 15.24 -31.46 -0.85
CA LEU A 52 15.55 -32.78 -0.29
C LEU A 52 14.84 -33.90 -1.07
N LEU A 53 13.55 -33.75 -1.37
CA LEU A 53 12.79 -34.77 -2.11
C LEU A 53 13.27 -34.93 -3.56
N THR A 54 13.71 -33.85 -4.19
CA THR A 54 14.33 -33.93 -5.54
C THR A 54 15.71 -34.56 -5.50
N ALA A 55 16.54 -34.25 -4.49
CA ALA A 55 17.87 -34.82 -4.34
C ALA A 55 17.83 -36.32 -3.98
N VAL A 56 16.93 -36.73 -3.07
CA VAL A 56 16.77 -38.14 -2.63
C VAL A 56 16.34 -39.05 -3.79
N ARG A 57 15.62 -38.51 -4.78
CA ARG A 57 15.24 -39.26 -5.99
C ARG A 57 16.46 -39.68 -6.84
N GLY A 58 17.60 -39.01 -6.69
CA GLY A 58 18.87 -39.39 -7.34
C GLY A 58 18.93 -39.14 -8.85
N GLU A 59 17.91 -38.52 -9.44
CA GLU A 59 17.84 -38.21 -10.87
C GLU A 59 18.53 -36.85 -11.15
N PRO A 60 19.69 -36.82 -11.84
CA PRO A 60 20.46 -35.58 -12.06
C PRO A 60 19.71 -34.59 -12.97
N ALA A 61 18.88 -35.11 -13.87
CA ALA A 61 18.05 -34.31 -14.77
C ALA A 61 16.97 -33.55 -13.99
N ALA A 62 16.23 -34.24 -13.10
CA ALA A 62 15.25 -33.62 -12.20
C ALA A 62 15.86 -32.58 -11.26
N LEU A 63 17.04 -32.85 -10.68
CA LEU A 63 17.73 -31.88 -9.82
C LEU A 63 18.13 -30.63 -10.61
N ARG A 64 18.66 -30.80 -11.82
CA ARG A 64 19.02 -29.68 -12.71
C ARG A 64 17.77 -28.88 -13.13
N ALA A 65 16.69 -29.56 -13.48
CA ALA A 65 15.42 -28.93 -13.82
C ALA A 65 14.87 -28.11 -12.65
N PHE A 66 14.94 -28.62 -11.42
CA PHE A 66 14.56 -27.88 -10.21
C PHE A 66 15.40 -26.63 -10.03
N LEU A 67 16.73 -26.73 -10.06
CA LEU A 67 17.62 -25.59 -9.87
C LEU A 67 17.46 -24.49 -10.92
N LEU A 68 17.03 -24.85 -12.14
CA LEU A 68 16.75 -23.90 -13.22
C LEU A 68 15.33 -23.31 -13.17
N ASP A 69 14.45 -23.82 -12.30
CA ASP A 69 13.10 -23.31 -12.12
C ASP A 69 13.10 -22.02 -11.28
N TYR A 70 13.46 -20.92 -11.92
CA TYR A 70 13.51 -19.60 -11.28
C TYR A 70 12.14 -19.14 -10.74
N HIS A 71 11.01 -19.69 -11.20
CA HIS A 71 9.69 -19.28 -10.72
C HIS A 71 9.48 -19.75 -9.29
N VAL A 72 9.72 -21.03 -9.02
CA VAL A 72 9.60 -21.59 -7.66
C VAL A 72 10.57 -20.89 -6.70
N HIS A 73 11.81 -20.63 -7.15
CA HIS A 73 12.81 -19.93 -6.35
C HIS A 73 12.39 -18.49 -6.06
N THR A 74 11.93 -17.73 -7.05
CA THR A 74 11.47 -16.35 -6.86
C THR A 74 10.25 -16.29 -5.94
N GLN A 75 9.30 -17.20 -6.12
CA GLN A 75 8.10 -17.25 -5.30
C GLN A 75 8.40 -17.57 -3.82
N LEU A 76 9.23 -18.59 -3.57
CA LEU A 76 9.45 -19.09 -2.21
C LEU A 76 10.60 -18.39 -1.47
N LEU A 77 11.65 -17.95 -2.17
CA LEU A 77 12.84 -17.35 -1.57
C LEU A 77 12.86 -15.82 -1.63
N ILE A 78 12.02 -15.19 -2.47
CA ILE A 78 11.91 -13.73 -2.56
C ILE A 78 10.52 -13.27 -2.13
N SER A 79 9.47 -13.70 -2.84
CA SER A 79 8.11 -13.18 -2.61
C SER A 79 7.59 -13.54 -1.22
N LEU A 80 7.61 -14.83 -0.84
CA LEU A 80 7.15 -15.30 0.46
C LEU A 80 7.84 -14.61 1.66
N PRO A 81 9.19 -14.55 1.77
CA PRO A 81 9.83 -13.88 2.90
C PRO A 81 9.56 -12.38 2.92
N VAL A 82 9.45 -11.72 1.76
CA VAL A 82 9.07 -10.30 1.70
C VAL A 82 7.65 -10.08 2.21
N LEU A 83 6.68 -10.95 1.84
CA LEU A 83 5.32 -10.90 2.38
C LEU A 83 5.30 -11.09 3.90
N ILE A 84 6.14 -11.96 4.45
CA ILE A 84 6.26 -12.17 5.91
C ILE A 84 6.91 -10.94 6.58
N ALA A 85 7.98 -10.41 6.00
CA ALA A 85 8.69 -9.25 6.53
C ALA A 85 7.83 -7.97 6.51
N ALA A 86 6.97 -7.83 5.50
CA ALA A 86 6.05 -6.71 5.35
C ALA A 86 5.09 -6.58 6.55
N GLU A 87 4.80 -7.67 7.29
CA GLU A 87 3.87 -7.70 8.43
C GLU A 87 4.23 -6.59 9.43
N ARG A 88 5.47 -6.56 9.91
CA ARG A 88 5.90 -5.60 10.94
C ARG A 88 6.02 -4.17 10.38
N TYR A 89 6.40 -4.04 9.12
CA TYR A 89 6.60 -2.74 8.49
C TYR A 89 5.26 -2.02 8.29
N VAL A 90 4.30 -2.69 7.65
CA VAL A 90 2.97 -2.13 7.39
C VAL A 90 2.24 -1.87 8.71
N ASP A 91 2.33 -2.76 9.69
CA ASP A 91 1.60 -2.61 10.97
C ASP A 91 1.96 -1.33 11.70
N LYS A 92 3.27 -1.04 11.77
CA LYS A 92 3.77 0.19 12.38
C LYS A 92 3.25 1.44 11.65
N ARG A 93 3.15 1.39 10.32
CA ARG A 93 2.64 2.51 9.50
C ARG A 93 1.15 2.71 9.70
N LEU A 94 0.38 1.62 9.79
CA LEU A 94 -1.05 1.65 10.11
C LEU A 94 -1.30 2.24 11.52
N ALA A 95 -0.55 1.75 12.52
CA ALA A 95 -0.61 2.27 13.89
C ALA A 95 -0.28 3.77 13.96
N LEU A 96 0.78 4.19 13.26
CA LEU A 96 1.15 5.61 13.17
C LEU A 96 0.05 6.44 12.52
N ALA A 97 -0.59 5.95 11.46
CA ALA A 97 -1.70 6.66 10.81
C ALA A 97 -2.91 6.81 11.74
N VAL A 98 -3.25 5.79 12.52
CA VAL A 98 -4.33 5.89 13.51
C VAL A 98 -3.99 6.87 14.62
N ARG A 99 -2.74 6.85 15.13
CA ARG A 99 -2.28 7.84 16.12
C ARG A 99 -2.30 9.26 15.55
N GLN A 100 -1.90 9.43 14.29
CA GLN A 100 -1.91 10.73 13.61
C GLN A 100 -3.33 11.30 13.50
N LEU A 101 -4.35 10.48 13.26
CA LEU A 101 -5.76 10.94 13.24
C LEU A 101 -6.16 11.63 14.56
N VAL A 102 -5.63 11.14 15.69
CA VAL A 102 -5.91 11.71 17.02
C VAL A 102 -4.99 12.89 17.32
N SER A 103 -3.68 12.75 17.08
CA SER A 103 -2.70 13.80 17.42
C SER A 103 -2.80 15.06 16.55
N SER A 104 -3.43 14.96 15.37
CA SER A 104 -3.71 16.12 14.51
C SER A 104 -5.10 16.73 14.74
N GLU A 105 -5.83 16.27 15.76
CA GLU A 105 -7.17 16.74 16.11
C GLU A 105 -8.15 16.74 14.93
N LEU A 106 -7.95 15.81 13.97
CA LEU A 106 -8.86 15.63 12.83
C LEU A 106 -10.21 15.07 13.26
N ILE A 107 -10.27 14.46 14.44
CA ILE A 107 -11.47 13.92 15.05
C ILE A 107 -11.61 14.62 16.41
N GLU A 108 -12.73 15.31 16.60
CA GLU A 108 -13.05 16.02 17.83
C GLU A 108 -13.19 15.04 19.02
N ALA A 109 -12.97 15.54 20.24
CA ALA A 109 -12.98 14.73 21.47
C ALA A 109 -14.29 13.92 21.64
N GLU A 110 -15.42 14.49 21.23
CA GLU A 110 -16.75 13.87 21.28
C GLU A 110 -16.85 12.60 20.42
N ASN A 111 -16.08 12.51 19.34
CA ASN A 111 -16.11 11.43 18.37
C ASN A 111 -15.00 10.38 18.57
N LEU A 112 -14.16 10.54 19.60
CA LEU A 112 -13.08 9.60 19.92
C LEU A 112 -13.61 8.21 20.31
N SER A 113 -14.77 8.13 20.96
CA SER A 113 -15.43 6.86 21.29
C SER A 113 -15.86 6.10 20.03
N ALA A 114 -16.39 6.79 19.02
CA ALA A 114 -16.76 6.21 17.74
C ALA A 114 -15.54 5.71 16.95
N LEU A 115 -14.41 6.43 17.04
CA LEU A 115 -13.14 6.00 16.46
C LEU A 115 -12.60 4.74 17.17
N ASP A 116 -12.65 4.70 18.50
CA ASP A 116 -12.28 3.52 19.28
C ASP A 116 -13.14 2.32 18.89
N ASP A 117 -14.46 2.47 18.80
CA ASP A 117 -15.37 1.41 18.38
C ASP A 117 -15.06 0.91 16.96
N ALA A 118 -14.74 1.81 16.03
CA ALA A 118 -14.32 1.43 14.68
C ALA A 118 -12.99 0.64 14.70
N ALA A 119 -12.03 1.06 15.53
CA ALA A 119 -10.75 0.38 15.71
C ALA A 119 -10.95 -1.02 16.32
N ARG A 120 -11.75 -1.14 17.38
CA ARG A 120 -12.09 -2.43 18.01
C ARG A 120 -12.82 -3.35 17.05
N LYS A 121 -13.77 -2.84 16.26
CA LYS A 121 -14.47 -3.63 15.22
C LYS A 121 -13.49 -4.15 14.17
N ALA A 122 -12.56 -3.32 13.70
CA ALA A 122 -11.53 -3.74 12.75
C ALA A 122 -10.61 -4.82 13.35
N GLN A 123 -10.17 -4.65 14.60
CA GLN A 123 -9.36 -5.64 15.32
C GLN A 123 -10.11 -6.95 15.55
N ARG A 124 -11.40 -6.90 15.91
CA ARG A 124 -12.27 -8.09 16.06
C ARG A 124 -12.40 -8.84 14.74
N LEU A 125 -12.79 -8.14 13.67
CA LEU A 125 -12.99 -8.71 12.34
C LEU A 125 -11.74 -9.44 11.85
N ARG A 126 -10.56 -8.87 12.12
CA ARG A 126 -9.29 -9.49 11.76
C ARG A 126 -8.96 -10.71 12.63
N SER A 127 -9.42 -10.76 13.87
CA SER A 127 -9.11 -11.82 14.85
C SER A 127 -10.07 -13.03 14.78
N LEU A 128 -11.04 -13.00 13.88
CA LEU A 128 -11.98 -14.10 13.66
C LEU A 128 -11.24 -15.31 13.09
N GLY A 129 -11.07 -16.34 13.93
CA GLY A 129 -10.43 -17.59 13.52
C GLY A 129 -11.14 -18.27 12.34
N LEU A 130 -12.47 -18.14 12.24
CA LEU A 130 -13.24 -18.65 11.11
C LEU A 130 -12.78 -18.06 9.77
N VAL A 131 -12.39 -16.78 9.76
CA VAL A 131 -11.86 -16.16 8.54
C VAL A 131 -10.51 -16.78 8.19
N GLU A 132 -9.61 -16.95 9.15
CA GLU A 132 -8.32 -17.61 8.88
C GLU A 132 -8.49 -19.05 8.39
N ALA A 133 -9.41 -19.81 8.98
CA ALA A 133 -9.75 -21.16 8.51
C ALA A 133 -10.32 -21.15 7.09
N GLY A 134 -11.22 -20.21 6.79
CA GLY A 134 -11.77 -20.02 5.44
C GLY A 134 -10.69 -19.65 4.42
N LEU A 135 -9.79 -18.74 4.75
CA LEU A 135 -8.66 -18.38 3.87
C LEU A 135 -7.72 -19.57 3.63
N LEU A 136 -7.48 -20.38 4.65
CA LEU A 136 -6.69 -21.61 4.53
C LEU A 136 -7.40 -22.60 3.59
N LEU A 137 -8.69 -22.85 3.82
CA LEU A 137 -9.48 -23.74 2.97
C LEU A 137 -9.44 -23.28 1.49
N VAL A 138 -9.69 -21.99 1.24
CA VAL A 138 -9.63 -21.41 -0.11
C VAL A 138 -8.23 -21.54 -0.71
N SER A 139 -7.16 -21.36 0.07
CA SER A 139 -5.78 -21.53 -0.40
C SER A 139 -5.49 -22.97 -0.86
N TYR A 140 -6.03 -23.97 -0.15
CA TYR A 140 -5.93 -25.37 -0.53
C TYR A 140 -6.79 -25.67 -1.77
N MET A 141 -8.05 -25.23 -1.78
CA MET A 141 -8.93 -25.43 -2.94
C MET A 141 -8.32 -24.86 -4.21
N LEU A 142 -7.78 -23.64 -4.18
CA LEU A 142 -7.12 -23.04 -5.33
C LEU A 142 -5.90 -23.87 -5.79
N SER A 143 -5.18 -24.50 -4.86
CA SER A 143 -3.95 -25.29 -5.11
C SER A 143 -4.23 -26.61 -5.78
N PHE A 144 -5.31 -27.27 -5.42
CA PHE A 144 -5.73 -28.50 -6.08
C PHE A 144 -6.55 -28.24 -7.36
N TRP A 145 -7.26 -27.12 -7.45
CA TRP A 145 -8.06 -26.78 -8.63
C TRP A 145 -7.22 -26.31 -9.82
N GLN A 146 -6.08 -25.66 -9.57
CA GLN A 146 -5.25 -25.16 -10.66
C GLN A 146 -4.64 -26.32 -11.44
N GLN A 147 -4.93 -26.38 -12.73
CA GLN A 147 -4.20 -27.25 -13.65
C GLN A 147 -2.78 -26.70 -13.82
N LEU A 148 -1.81 -27.36 -13.21
CA LEU A 148 -0.41 -27.08 -13.47
C LEU A 148 -0.13 -27.42 -14.94
N PRO A 149 0.57 -26.54 -15.69
CA PRO A 149 0.93 -26.83 -17.07
C PRO A 149 1.73 -28.14 -17.08
N LYS A 150 1.19 -29.17 -17.75
CA LYS A 150 1.81 -30.51 -17.87
C LYS A 150 3.08 -30.52 -18.72
N GLN A 151 3.63 -29.35 -19.04
CA GLN A 151 4.91 -29.28 -19.72
C GLN A 151 5.97 -29.88 -18.79
N HIS A 152 6.70 -30.86 -19.32
CA HIS A 152 7.65 -31.75 -18.65
C HIS A 152 8.68 -30.97 -17.82
N VAL A 153 8.31 -30.67 -16.58
CA VAL A 153 9.23 -30.27 -15.53
C VAL A 153 9.52 -31.57 -14.78
N GLU A 154 10.66 -32.18 -15.08
CA GLU A 154 11.07 -33.52 -14.61
C GLU A 154 11.04 -33.68 -13.08
N TRP A 155 11.18 -32.57 -12.34
CA TRP A 155 11.08 -32.57 -10.89
C TRP A 155 9.62 -32.58 -10.37
N LEU A 156 8.65 -32.14 -11.17
CA LEU A 156 7.23 -31.94 -10.79
C LEU A 156 6.35 -33.14 -11.19
N PHE A 157 6.56 -33.69 -12.38
CA PHE A 157 5.84 -34.87 -12.88
C PHE A 157 6.79 -36.05 -13.05
N ALA A 158 6.33 -37.25 -12.69
CA ALA A 158 7.03 -38.49 -13.02
C ALA A 158 6.86 -38.80 -14.51
N ASP A 159 7.93 -39.29 -15.14
CA ASP A 159 7.91 -39.63 -16.57
C ASP A 159 6.83 -40.66 -16.90
N GLY A 160 6.09 -40.42 -17.99
CA GLY A 160 5.18 -41.39 -18.62
C GLY A 160 3.71 -41.32 -18.20
N GLU A 161 3.39 -41.04 -16.93
CA GLU A 161 2.00 -41.20 -16.42
C GLU A 161 1.33 -39.90 -15.94
N GLY A 162 2.08 -38.79 -15.88
CA GLY A 162 1.55 -37.51 -15.40
C GLY A 162 1.20 -37.50 -13.91
N HIS A 163 1.67 -38.52 -13.15
CA HIS A 163 1.60 -38.54 -11.70
C HIS A 163 2.58 -37.53 -11.10
N LEU A 164 2.17 -36.90 -10.00
CA LEU A 164 3.02 -35.96 -9.27
C LEU A 164 4.15 -36.73 -8.58
N THR A 165 5.36 -36.20 -8.70
CA THR A 165 6.50 -36.70 -7.92
C THR A 165 6.28 -36.38 -6.43
N PRO A 166 7.00 -37.01 -5.49
CA PRO A 166 6.93 -36.62 -4.08
C PRO A 166 7.23 -35.13 -3.85
N ALA A 167 8.16 -34.55 -4.62
CA ALA A 167 8.46 -33.12 -4.60
C ALA A 167 7.30 -32.28 -5.16
N GLY A 168 6.68 -32.72 -6.26
CA GLY A 168 5.50 -32.07 -6.82
C GLY A 168 4.28 -32.13 -5.90
N LEU A 169 4.09 -33.23 -5.20
CA LEU A 169 3.05 -33.38 -4.19
C LEU A 169 3.27 -32.40 -3.04
N TRP A 170 4.51 -32.26 -2.54
CA TRP A 170 4.83 -31.26 -1.53
C TRP A 170 4.63 -29.83 -2.04
N TYR A 171 4.95 -29.55 -3.30
CA TYR A 171 4.73 -28.25 -3.90
C TYR A 171 3.23 -27.88 -3.90
N VAL A 172 2.36 -28.80 -4.35
CA VAL A 172 0.91 -28.59 -4.43
C VAL A 172 0.24 -28.57 -3.06
N ALA A 173 0.68 -29.41 -2.12
CA ALA A 173 0.02 -29.57 -0.81
C ALA A 173 0.61 -28.67 0.29
N GLY A 174 1.88 -28.26 0.16
CA GLY A 174 2.62 -27.50 1.17
C GLY A 174 2.98 -26.10 0.70
N SER A 175 3.84 -26.00 -0.31
CA SER A 175 4.46 -24.73 -0.73
C SER A 175 3.45 -23.76 -1.35
N LEU A 176 2.59 -24.23 -2.25
CA LEU A 176 1.63 -23.41 -2.99
C LEU A 176 0.46 -22.92 -2.11
N PRO A 177 -0.17 -23.77 -1.26
CA PRO A 177 -1.18 -23.30 -0.31
C PRO A 177 -0.60 -22.30 0.69
N LEU A 178 0.64 -22.52 1.17
CA LEU A 178 1.31 -21.58 2.08
C LEU A 178 1.46 -20.19 1.44
N PHE A 179 1.94 -20.13 0.19
CA PHE A 179 2.08 -18.87 -0.53
C PHE A 179 0.72 -18.18 -0.74
N ARG A 180 -0.27 -18.92 -1.21
CA ARG A 180 -1.63 -18.38 -1.47
C ARG A 180 -2.34 -17.92 -0.24
N PHE A 181 -2.21 -18.66 0.84
CA PHE A 181 -2.72 -18.26 2.14
C PHE A 181 -2.12 -16.91 2.55
N MET A 182 -0.82 -16.70 2.33
CA MET A 182 -0.17 -15.42 2.62
C MET A 182 -0.73 -14.28 1.76
N VAL A 183 -0.95 -14.50 0.46
CA VAL A 183 -1.55 -13.49 -0.44
C VAL A 183 -2.98 -13.15 -0.01
N LEU A 184 -3.83 -14.18 0.19
CA LEU A 184 -5.21 -14.02 0.64
C LEU A 184 -5.30 -13.35 2.01
N TRP A 185 -4.37 -13.67 2.91
CA TRP A 185 -4.23 -13.03 4.20
C TRP A 185 -3.96 -11.53 4.03
N TRP A 186 -3.00 -11.14 3.18
CA TRP A 186 -2.73 -9.73 2.89
C TRP A 186 -3.93 -9.00 2.28
N LEU A 187 -4.64 -9.63 1.33
CA LEU A 187 -5.87 -9.07 0.75
C LEU A 187 -6.94 -8.85 1.82
N TRP A 188 -7.15 -9.82 2.70
CA TRP A 188 -8.07 -9.67 3.82
C TRP A 188 -7.67 -8.53 4.77
N ARG A 189 -6.38 -8.41 5.12
CA ARG A 189 -5.89 -7.31 5.96
C ARG A 189 -6.07 -5.95 5.29
N GLY A 190 -5.82 -5.85 3.99
CA GLY A 190 -6.11 -4.67 3.17
C GLY A 190 -7.60 -4.33 3.19
N ALA A 191 -8.49 -5.33 3.05
CA ALA A 191 -9.94 -5.14 3.13
C ALA A 191 -10.40 -4.64 4.51
N VAL A 192 -9.87 -5.21 5.60
CA VAL A 192 -10.17 -4.74 6.97
C VAL A 192 -9.72 -3.29 7.16
N TRP A 193 -8.52 -2.94 6.66
CA TRP A 193 -8.03 -1.56 6.68
C TRP A 193 -8.91 -0.62 5.85
N ALA A 194 -9.36 -1.06 4.67
CA ALA A 194 -10.26 -0.30 3.82
C ALA A 194 -11.61 -0.03 4.49
N LEU A 195 -12.18 -1.06 5.14
CA LEU A 195 -13.42 -0.94 5.92
C LEU A 195 -13.25 0.00 7.12
N PHE A 196 -12.09 -0.02 7.78
CA PHE A 196 -11.78 0.93 8.85
C PHE A 196 -11.74 2.37 8.31
N LEU A 197 -10.99 2.62 7.24
CA LEU A 197 -10.89 3.93 6.59
C LEU A 197 -12.25 4.45 6.10
N PHE A 198 -13.08 3.57 5.54
CA PHE A 198 -14.43 3.91 5.12
C PHE A 198 -15.34 4.33 6.29
N ARG A 199 -15.18 3.70 7.47
CA ARG A 199 -15.89 4.14 8.68
C ARG A 199 -15.39 5.49 9.15
N VAL A 200 -14.07 5.70 9.16
CA VAL A 200 -13.45 6.98 9.54
C VAL A 200 -13.89 8.11 8.60
N SER A 201 -13.99 7.87 7.29
CA SER A 201 -14.42 8.90 6.33
C SER A 201 -15.87 9.36 6.51
N ARG A 202 -16.70 8.60 7.24
CA ARG A 202 -18.09 8.94 7.56
C ARG A 202 -18.23 9.70 8.88
N MET A 203 -17.17 9.78 9.68
CA MET A 203 -17.16 10.55 10.92
C MET A 203 -17.07 12.06 10.61
N PRO A 204 -17.53 12.94 11.50
CA PRO A 204 -17.32 14.38 11.36
C PRO A 204 -15.82 14.69 11.51
N LEU A 205 -15.15 14.87 10.37
CA LEU A 205 -13.73 15.22 10.32
C LEU A 205 -13.56 16.74 10.36
N ALA A 206 -12.73 17.21 11.28
CA ALA A 206 -12.35 18.62 11.46
C ALA A 206 -11.29 19.05 10.43
N LEU A 207 -11.63 18.93 9.14
CA LEU A 207 -10.72 19.27 8.04
C LEU A 207 -10.52 20.79 7.93
N ARG A 208 -9.27 21.23 8.05
CA ARG A 208 -8.88 22.65 7.94
C ARG A 208 -8.48 22.99 6.50
N PRO A 209 -9.19 23.86 5.77
CA PRO A 209 -8.86 24.20 4.38
C PRO A 209 -7.50 24.90 4.20
N THR A 210 -7.03 25.59 5.24
CA THR A 210 -5.74 26.28 5.29
C THR A 210 -4.54 25.39 5.57
N HIS A 211 -4.74 24.08 5.74
CA HIS A 211 -3.65 23.17 6.08
C HIS A 211 -2.63 23.08 4.92
N PRO A 212 -1.31 23.20 5.17
CA PRO A 212 -0.27 23.31 4.14
C PRO A 212 -0.09 22.04 3.29
N ASP A 213 -0.77 20.94 3.65
CA ASP A 213 -0.77 19.69 2.90
C ASP A 213 -1.77 19.67 1.73
N PHE A 214 -2.52 20.74 1.48
CA PHE A 214 -3.56 20.83 0.45
C PHE A 214 -4.61 19.69 0.52
N THR A 215 -4.70 18.95 1.63
CA THR A 215 -5.61 17.81 1.82
C THR A 215 -6.24 17.84 3.21
N GLY A 216 -6.34 19.03 3.80
CA GLY A 216 -7.00 19.25 5.09
C GLY A 216 -6.40 18.44 6.25
N GLY A 217 -5.11 18.11 6.18
CA GLY A 217 -4.42 17.29 7.17
C GLY A 217 -4.37 15.78 6.86
N LEU A 218 -5.04 15.30 5.81
CA LEU A 218 -5.15 13.87 5.49
C LEU A 218 -4.00 13.29 4.64
N ARG A 219 -2.97 14.09 4.29
CA ARG A 219 -1.90 13.62 3.38
C ARG A 219 -1.17 12.38 3.89
N PHE A 220 -1.01 12.24 5.20
CA PHE A 220 -0.32 11.11 5.81
C PHE A 220 -1.00 9.76 5.48
N LEU A 221 -2.30 9.74 5.18
CA LEU A 221 -3.00 8.52 4.78
C LEU A 221 -2.45 7.99 3.45
N SER A 222 -2.10 8.87 2.50
CA SER A 222 -1.44 8.46 1.26
C SER A 222 -0.07 7.84 1.51
N THR A 223 0.71 8.41 2.43
CA THR A 223 1.99 7.87 2.86
C THR A 223 1.84 6.53 3.57
N CYS A 224 0.78 6.37 4.36
CA CYS A 224 0.44 5.09 4.96
C CYS A 224 0.10 4.04 3.90
N GLN A 225 -0.72 4.38 2.88
CA GLN A 225 -1.03 3.47 1.77
C GLN A 225 0.22 3.03 1.00
N SER A 226 1.19 3.92 0.79
CA SER A 226 2.45 3.52 0.15
C SER A 226 3.27 2.47 0.91
N SER A 227 2.97 2.21 2.19
CA SER A 227 3.63 1.12 2.92
C SER A 227 3.30 -0.26 2.35
N PHE A 228 2.14 -0.43 1.70
CA PHE A 228 1.76 -1.65 0.99
C PHE A 228 2.58 -1.91 -0.28
N SER A 229 3.42 -0.96 -0.71
CA SER A 229 4.34 -1.15 -1.85
C SER A 229 5.26 -2.36 -1.67
N VAL A 230 5.65 -2.71 -0.43
CA VAL A 230 6.45 -3.91 -0.14
C VAL A 230 5.68 -5.20 -0.47
N VAL A 231 4.37 -5.23 -0.20
CA VAL A 231 3.50 -6.36 -0.55
C VAL A 231 3.31 -6.42 -2.06
N VAL A 232 3.09 -5.27 -2.70
CA VAL A 232 2.98 -5.17 -4.16
C VAL A 232 4.25 -5.66 -4.85
N PHE A 233 5.42 -5.29 -4.35
CA PHE A 233 6.71 -5.77 -4.85
C PHE A 233 6.83 -7.30 -4.76
N ALA A 234 6.44 -7.89 -3.63
CA ALA A 234 6.48 -9.34 -3.48
C ALA A 234 5.58 -10.04 -4.51
N LEU A 235 4.34 -9.57 -4.69
CA LEU A 235 3.43 -10.11 -5.69
C LEU A 235 3.96 -9.90 -7.11
N ALA A 236 4.57 -8.74 -7.36
CA ALA A 236 5.19 -8.38 -8.63
C ALA A 236 6.39 -9.28 -9.00
N CYS A 237 7.18 -9.75 -8.03
CA CYS A 237 8.24 -10.73 -8.28
C CYS A 237 7.65 -12.10 -8.67
N ALA A 238 6.59 -12.52 -7.98
CA ALA A 238 5.92 -13.79 -8.27
C ALA A 238 5.25 -13.75 -9.66
N SER A 239 4.59 -12.65 -10.02
CA SER A 239 3.99 -12.47 -11.35
C SER A 239 5.05 -12.41 -12.45
N ALA A 240 6.11 -11.62 -12.29
CA ALA A 240 7.14 -11.47 -13.31
C ALA A 240 7.84 -12.81 -13.61
N SER A 241 8.14 -13.59 -12.57
CA SER A 241 8.67 -14.94 -12.76
C SER A 241 7.64 -15.90 -13.38
N ALA A 242 6.37 -15.83 -13.02
CA ALA A 242 5.34 -16.63 -13.68
C ALA A 242 5.19 -16.29 -15.17
N THR A 243 5.28 -15.01 -15.54
CA THR A 243 5.20 -14.55 -16.93
C THR A 243 6.31 -15.15 -17.78
N ARG A 244 7.56 -15.12 -17.30
CA ARG A 244 8.68 -15.77 -18.00
C ARG A 244 8.47 -17.29 -18.09
N HIS A 245 7.84 -17.91 -17.09
CA HIS A 245 7.69 -19.37 -17.04
C HIS A 245 6.64 -19.85 -18.04
N LEU A 246 5.58 -19.08 -18.20
CA LEU A 246 4.45 -19.41 -19.09
C LEU A 246 4.66 -18.90 -20.51
N ASN A 247 5.36 -17.79 -20.71
CA ASN A 247 5.58 -17.19 -22.02
C ASN A 247 7.03 -17.41 -22.47
N ARG A 248 7.23 -18.25 -23.49
CA ARG A 248 8.52 -18.40 -24.19
C ARG A 248 8.78 -17.34 -25.26
N VAL A 249 7.80 -16.46 -25.51
CA VAL A 249 7.92 -15.35 -26.45
C VAL A 249 9.00 -14.41 -25.94
N SER A 250 9.95 -14.08 -26.82
CA SER A 250 11.03 -13.17 -26.43
C SER A 250 10.45 -11.77 -26.17
N PRO A 251 10.93 -11.02 -25.17
CA PRO A 251 10.50 -9.65 -24.92
C PRO A 251 10.52 -8.75 -26.18
N THR A 252 11.42 -9.01 -27.14
CA THR A 252 11.53 -8.28 -28.42
C THR A 252 10.46 -8.64 -29.46
N GLU A 253 9.83 -9.81 -29.38
CA GLU A 253 8.83 -10.25 -30.36
C GLU A 253 7.46 -9.63 -30.08
N ASP A 254 7.07 -9.55 -28.80
CA ASP A 254 5.82 -8.93 -28.37
C ASP A 254 5.98 -8.30 -26.97
N PRO A 255 6.49 -7.04 -26.90
CA PRO A 255 6.77 -6.38 -25.63
C PRO A 255 5.50 -6.11 -24.82
N LEU A 256 4.38 -5.88 -25.50
CA LEU A 256 3.09 -5.61 -24.85
C LEU A 256 2.56 -6.87 -24.17
N ARG A 257 2.60 -8.03 -24.85
CA ARG A 257 2.16 -9.29 -24.25
C ARG A 257 3.02 -9.69 -23.07
N TYR A 258 4.33 -9.46 -23.14
CA TYR A 258 5.25 -9.73 -22.05
C TYR A 258 5.03 -8.80 -20.85
N ALA A 259 4.82 -7.50 -21.08
CA ALA A 259 4.57 -6.53 -20.00
C ALA A 259 3.14 -6.58 -19.44
N SER A 260 2.18 -7.10 -20.20
CA SER A 260 0.74 -7.04 -19.86
C SER A 260 0.38 -7.58 -18.47
N PRO A 261 0.90 -8.74 -17.99
CA PRO A 261 0.51 -9.25 -16.68
C PRO A 261 1.01 -8.34 -15.56
N GLN A 262 2.17 -7.70 -15.76
CA GLN A 262 2.72 -6.75 -14.80
C GLN A 262 1.97 -5.43 -14.79
N LEU A 263 1.55 -4.93 -15.96
CA LEU A 263 0.74 -3.72 -16.07
C LEU A 263 -0.65 -3.93 -15.44
N VAL A 264 -1.28 -5.08 -15.68
CA VAL A 264 -2.54 -5.47 -15.04
C VAL A 264 -2.38 -5.57 -13.53
N LEU A 265 -1.31 -6.23 -13.06
CA LEU A 265 -1.01 -6.28 -11.63
C LEU A 265 -0.79 -4.89 -11.04
N ALA A 266 -0.03 -4.03 -11.71
CA ALA A 266 0.23 -2.66 -11.27
C ALA A 266 -1.06 -1.85 -11.14
N LEU A 267 -1.97 -1.98 -12.13
CA LEU A 267 -3.28 -1.34 -12.11
C LEU A 267 -4.16 -1.86 -10.96
N ILE A 268 -4.26 -3.18 -10.81
CA ILE A 268 -5.03 -3.82 -9.72
C ILE A 268 -4.47 -3.41 -8.35
N ALA A 269 -3.14 -3.45 -8.18
CA ALA A 269 -2.48 -3.05 -6.96
C ALA A 269 -2.73 -1.58 -6.64
N PHE A 270 -2.66 -0.70 -7.65
CA PHE A 270 -2.96 0.72 -7.50
C PHE A 270 -4.40 0.93 -7.01
N ILE A 271 -5.37 0.26 -7.63
CA ILE A 271 -6.77 0.33 -7.23
C ILE A 271 -6.93 -0.19 -5.79
N LEU A 272 -6.43 -1.38 -5.48
CA LEU A 272 -6.59 -1.98 -4.15
C LEU A 272 -5.95 -1.13 -3.03
N VAL A 273 -4.80 -0.51 -3.29
CA VAL A 273 -4.07 0.31 -2.30
C VAL A 273 -4.71 1.69 -2.13
N PHE A 274 -5.16 2.34 -3.20
CA PHE A 274 -5.64 3.74 -3.14
C PHE A 274 -7.17 3.90 -3.14
N ALA A 275 -7.95 2.90 -3.57
CA ALA A 275 -9.42 2.93 -3.48
C ALA A 275 -9.95 3.20 -2.06
N PRO A 276 -9.33 2.70 -0.97
CA PRO A 276 -9.74 3.02 0.40
C PRO A 276 -9.72 4.51 0.75
N LEU A 277 -9.06 5.35 -0.05
CA LEU A 277 -8.99 6.81 0.16
C LEU A 277 -10.10 7.59 -0.56
N LEU A 278 -10.78 6.99 -1.55
CA LEU A 278 -11.85 7.64 -2.29
C LEU A 278 -13.01 8.14 -1.40
N PRO A 279 -13.44 7.42 -0.35
CA PRO A 279 -14.51 7.88 0.54
C PRO A 279 -14.22 9.22 1.23
N PHE A 280 -12.95 9.60 1.42
CA PHE A 280 -12.57 10.90 1.99
C PHE A 280 -12.80 12.08 1.04
N GLY A 281 -13.10 11.82 -0.24
CA GLY A 281 -13.32 12.89 -1.19
C GLY A 281 -14.56 13.74 -0.91
N ILE A 282 -15.60 13.16 -0.31
CA ILE A 282 -16.80 13.90 0.08
C ILE A 282 -16.50 14.89 1.23
N PRO A 283 -15.90 14.49 2.36
CA PRO A 283 -15.44 15.41 3.40
C PRO A 283 -14.52 16.51 2.87
N LEU A 284 -13.54 16.17 2.03
CA LEU A 284 -12.61 17.13 1.43
C LEU A 284 -13.32 18.14 0.53
N LEU A 285 -14.27 17.70 -0.29
CA LEU A 285 -15.07 18.59 -1.13
C LEU A 285 -15.90 19.56 -0.30
N ARG A 286 -16.55 19.09 0.78
CA ARG A 286 -17.32 19.94 1.69
C ARG A 286 -16.43 20.95 2.42
N ALA A 287 -15.25 20.54 2.85
CA ALA A 287 -14.26 21.42 3.46
C ALA A 287 -13.76 22.48 2.47
N LYS A 288 -13.42 22.07 1.23
CA LYS A 288 -13.00 22.98 0.16
C LYS A 288 -14.08 24.02 -0.16
N ARG A 289 -15.33 23.61 -0.35
CA ARG A 289 -16.44 24.53 -0.65
C ARG A 289 -16.64 25.58 0.45
N ARG A 290 -16.67 25.14 1.72
CA ARG A 290 -16.77 26.06 2.87
C ARG A 290 -15.59 27.01 2.96
N GLY A 291 -14.37 26.47 2.81
CA GLY A 291 -13.14 27.27 2.83
C GLY A 291 -13.11 28.32 1.72
N VAL A 292 -13.35 27.92 0.47
CA VAL A 292 -13.32 28.86 -0.67
C VAL A 292 -14.32 30.00 -0.48
N LEU A 293 -15.54 29.72 0.00
CA LEU A 293 -16.55 30.76 0.25
C LEU A 293 -16.15 31.72 1.39
N GLN A 294 -15.62 31.19 2.50
CA GLN A 294 -15.23 32.01 3.64
C GLN A 294 -13.98 32.85 3.34
N PHE A 295 -12.96 32.23 2.74
CA PHE A 295 -11.71 32.91 2.43
C PHE A 295 -11.85 33.88 1.25
N SER A 296 -12.76 33.65 0.28
CA SER A 296 -13.02 34.63 -0.77
C SER A 296 -13.69 35.89 -0.24
N ALA A 297 -14.66 35.75 0.65
CA ALA A 297 -15.32 36.88 1.31
C ALA A 297 -14.32 37.68 2.17
N LEU A 298 -13.49 36.97 2.95
CA LEU A 298 -12.45 37.60 3.77
C LEU A 298 -11.39 38.31 2.92
N ALA A 299 -10.94 37.69 1.82
CA ALA A 299 -10.00 38.30 0.88
C ALA A 299 -10.58 39.57 0.25
N ALA A 300 -11.83 39.51 -0.21
CA ALA A 300 -12.50 40.67 -0.80
C ALA A 300 -12.63 41.82 0.21
N HIS A 301 -12.98 41.53 1.47
CA HIS A 301 -13.06 42.56 2.51
C HIS A 301 -11.68 43.16 2.82
N HIS A 302 -10.67 42.31 3.01
CA HIS A 302 -9.30 42.74 3.34
C HIS A 302 -8.66 43.56 2.21
N SER A 303 -8.83 43.16 0.95
CA SER A 303 -8.32 43.90 -0.22
C SER A 303 -8.99 45.27 -0.36
N ARG A 304 -10.32 45.37 -0.17
CA ARG A 304 -11.03 46.67 -0.21
C ARG A 304 -10.56 47.60 0.90
N ASP A 305 -10.41 47.10 2.12
CA ASP A 305 -9.94 47.90 3.25
C ASP A 305 -8.49 48.37 3.05
N PHE A 306 -7.64 47.51 2.48
CA PHE A 306 -6.27 47.84 2.11
C PHE A 306 -6.24 48.95 1.04
N GLU A 307 -7.02 48.80 -0.05
CA GLU A 307 -7.08 49.79 -1.12
C GLU A 307 -7.59 51.14 -0.64
N ARG A 308 -8.65 51.16 0.19
CA ARG A 308 -9.19 52.39 0.78
C ARG A 308 -8.14 53.12 1.64
N ARG A 309 -7.28 52.39 2.36
CA ARG A 309 -6.27 53.01 3.22
C ARG A 309 -5.08 53.56 2.43
N TRP A 310 -4.64 52.85 1.40
CA TRP A 310 -3.36 53.12 0.72
C TRP A 310 -3.49 53.84 -0.62
N PHE A 311 -4.61 53.68 -1.33
CA PHE A 311 -4.80 54.25 -2.67
C PHE A 311 -5.91 55.31 -2.74
N ASP A 312 -6.74 55.45 -1.71
CA ASP A 312 -7.82 56.45 -1.68
C ASP A 312 -7.39 57.73 -0.94
N PRO A 313 -7.20 58.88 -1.63
CA PRO A 313 -6.65 60.10 -1.04
C PRO A 313 -7.53 60.75 0.04
N GLN A 314 -8.83 60.40 0.07
CA GLN A 314 -9.82 60.98 1.00
C GLN A 314 -10.33 59.98 2.06
N GLY A 315 -9.93 58.70 1.96
CA GLY A 315 -10.51 57.57 2.71
C GLY A 315 -9.70 57.07 3.91
N GLY A 316 -8.57 57.70 4.24
CA GLY A 316 -7.80 57.41 5.46
C GLY A 316 -8.56 57.85 6.72
N PRO A 317 -8.38 57.17 7.87
CA PRO A 317 -9.03 57.59 9.12
C PRO A 317 -8.74 59.08 9.38
N GLN A 318 -9.80 59.85 9.62
CA GLN A 318 -9.73 61.28 9.95
C GLN A 318 -8.79 61.45 11.14
N GLY A 319 -7.56 61.92 10.90
CA GLY A 319 -6.51 62.09 11.92
C GLY A 319 -5.17 61.41 11.61
N ALA A 320 -5.03 60.63 10.55
CA ALA A 320 -3.72 60.12 10.14
C ALA A 320 -2.89 61.21 9.44
N PRO A 321 -1.62 61.44 9.82
CA PRO A 321 -0.77 62.43 9.17
C PRO A 321 -0.67 62.16 7.68
N GLY A 322 -0.62 63.23 6.88
CA GLY A 322 -0.66 63.18 5.42
C GLY A 322 0.34 62.19 4.81
N ASN A 323 0.05 61.77 3.57
CA ASN A 323 0.70 60.72 2.76
C ASN A 323 2.26 60.62 2.77
N SER A 324 2.96 61.54 3.41
CA SER A 324 4.41 61.67 3.45
C SER A 324 5.13 60.83 4.53
N GLU A 325 4.43 60.32 5.56
CA GLU A 325 5.07 59.70 6.73
C GLU A 325 4.78 58.20 6.95
N ARG A 326 4.03 57.52 6.06
CA ARG A 326 3.84 56.07 6.23
C ARG A 326 5.09 55.33 5.73
N PRO A 327 5.89 54.70 6.62
CA PRO A 327 7.03 53.93 6.17
C PRO A 327 6.50 52.72 5.41
N LEU A 328 6.66 52.73 4.08
CA LEU A 328 6.35 51.60 3.21
C LEU A 328 7.11 50.34 3.65
N LEU A 329 8.33 50.53 4.16
CA LEU A 329 9.17 49.51 4.76
C LEU A 329 8.71 49.26 6.20
N GLY A 330 8.09 48.10 6.45
CA GLY A 330 7.67 47.68 7.79
C GLY A 330 6.16 47.78 8.08
N ALA A 331 5.35 48.22 7.11
CA ALA A 331 3.90 48.24 7.25
C ALA A 331 3.33 46.81 7.33
N ALA A 332 2.79 46.45 8.50
CA ALA A 332 2.22 45.13 8.79
C ALA A 332 1.08 44.70 7.84
N GLU A 333 0.42 45.68 7.22
CA GLU A 333 -0.72 45.47 6.32
C GLU A 333 -0.32 44.78 5.01
N PHE A 334 0.88 45.04 4.48
CA PHE A 334 1.39 44.33 3.29
C PHE A 334 1.71 42.86 3.60
N SER A 335 2.28 42.58 4.78
CA SER A 335 2.51 41.20 5.24
C SER A 335 1.19 40.46 5.44
N SER A 336 0.23 41.09 6.13
CA SER A 336 -1.11 40.53 6.34
C SER A 336 -1.81 40.19 5.03
N LEU A 337 -1.72 41.05 4.01
CA LEU A 337 -2.28 40.81 2.69
C LEU A 337 -1.62 39.61 1.99
N ALA A 338 -0.29 39.48 2.10
CA ALA A 338 0.45 38.34 1.56
C ALA A 338 0.15 37.02 2.29
N ASP A 339 0.03 37.05 3.62
CA ASP A 339 -0.30 35.89 4.46
C ASP A 339 -1.72 35.39 4.17
N LEU A 340 -2.66 36.32 3.99
CA LEU A 340 -4.03 36.00 3.58
C LEU A 340 -4.07 35.45 2.15
N GLY A 341 -3.31 36.04 1.22
CA GLY A 341 -3.16 35.51 -0.13
C GLY A 341 -2.62 34.07 -0.14
N THR A 342 -1.63 33.78 0.71
CA THR A 342 -1.08 32.43 0.88
C THR A 342 -2.13 31.46 1.42
N SER A 343 -2.88 31.85 2.45
CA SER A 343 -3.95 31.03 3.03
C SER A 343 -5.09 30.76 2.03
N PHE A 344 -5.42 31.77 1.21
CA PHE A 344 -6.40 31.66 0.14
C PHE A 344 -5.92 30.70 -0.97
N ASP A 345 -4.67 30.82 -1.43
CA ASP A 345 -4.10 29.93 -2.45
C ASP A 345 -4.06 28.46 -1.98
N VAL A 346 -3.68 28.22 -0.72
CA VAL A 346 -3.72 26.87 -0.11
C VAL A 346 -5.14 26.29 -0.15
N THR A 347 -6.13 27.09 0.26
CA THR A 347 -7.54 26.70 0.27
C THR A 347 -8.06 26.42 -1.15
N HIS A 348 -7.70 27.26 -2.12
CA HIS A 348 -8.12 27.13 -3.50
C HIS A 348 -7.51 25.88 -4.18
N ARG A 349 -6.23 25.60 -3.89
CA ARG A 349 -5.49 24.43 -4.38
C ARG A 349 -5.76 23.14 -3.60
N MET A 350 -6.65 23.19 -2.60
CA MET A 350 -7.05 22.00 -1.85
C MET A 350 -7.55 20.89 -2.81
N ARG A 351 -7.01 19.69 -2.63
CA ARG A 351 -7.27 18.51 -3.45
C ARG A 351 -8.51 17.76 -2.95
N LEU A 352 -9.21 17.14 -3.88
CA LEU A 352 -10.42 16.38 -3.60
C LEU A 352 -10.14 14.94 -3.16
N ILE A 353 -8.92 14.44 -3.36
CA ILE A 353 -8.54 13.09 -2.97
C ILE A 353 -7.19 13.20 -2.25
N PRO A 354 -6.98 12.52 -1.11
CA PRO A 354 -5.73 12.60 -0.38
C PRO A 354 -4.67 11.74 -1.07
N TRP A 355 -4.18 12.17 -2.23
CA TRP A 355 -3.13 11.51 -3.00
C TRP A 355 -1.86 12.37 -3.06
N GLY A 356 -0.70 11.70 -3.01
CA GLY A 356 0.62 12.31 -3.12
C GLY A 356 1.42 11.67 -4.25
N ARG A 357 2.17 12.48 -5.01
CA ARG A 357 3.01 11.98 -6.12
C ARG A 357 4.00 10.91 -5.66
N ARG A 358 4.67 11.12 -4.52
CA ARG A 358 5.64 10.18 -3.95
C ARG A 358 5.01 8.81 -3.60
N PRO A 359 3.89 8.74 -2.85
CA PRO A 359 3.17 7.48 -2.63
C PRO A 359 2.77 6.74 -3.90
N LEU A 360 2.21 7.45 -4.89
CA LEU A 360 1.76 6.85 -6.14
C LEU A 360 2.96 6.24 -6.90
N LEU A 361 4.05 7.00 -7.03
CA LEU A 361 5.28 6.54 -7.66
C LEU A 361 5.90 5.35 -6.92
N SER A 362 5.84 5.31 -5.59
CA SER A 362 6.39 4.18 -4.83
C SER A 362 5.67 2.85 -5.09
N VAL A 363 4.34 2.88 -5.26
CA VAL A 363 3.55 1.68 -5.57
C VAL A 363 3.77 1.25 -7.02
N ALA A 364 3.79 2.22 -7.96
CA ALA A 364 4.08 1.95 -9.35
C ALA A 364 5.50 1.39 -9.53
N ALA A 365 6.51 1.99 -8.87
CA ALA A 365 7.88 1.53 -8.89
C ALA A 365 8.00 0.12 -8.29
N ALA A 366 7.34 -0.17 -7.17
CA ALA A 366 7.32 -1.51 -6.59
C ALA A 366 6.69 -2.56 -7.51
N ALA A 367 5.61 -2.21 -8.21
CA ALA A 367 4.96 -3.10 -9.17
C ALA A 367 5.81 -3.37 -10.41
N LEU A 368 6.56 -2.36 -10.90
CA LEU A 368 7.34 -2.50 -12.13
C LEU A 368 8.80 -2.89 -11.90
N ALA A 369 9.33 -2.74 -10.68
CA ALA A 369 10.73 -3.02 -10.35
C ALA A 369 11.20 -4.42 -10.79
N PRO A 370 10.42 -5.51 -10.65
CA PRO A 370 10.85 -6.84 -11.07
C PRO A 370 11.03 -7.02 -12.58
N LEU A 371 10.50 -6.12 -13.41
CA LEU A 371 10.75 -6.17 -14.86
C LEU A 371 12.20 -5.82 -15.18
N VAL A 372 12.82 -4.89 -14.45
CA VAL A 372 14.20 -4.44 -14.71
C VAL A 372 15.19 -5.60 -14.71
N PRO A 373 15.33 -6.42 -13.64
CA PRO A 373 16.26 -7.55 -13.66
C PRO A 373 15.88 -8.59 -14.72
N LEU A 374 14.59 -8.76 -15.02
CA LEU A 374 14.13 -9.74 -15.99
C LEU A 374 14.55 -9.36 -17.43
N LEU A 375 14.42 -8.08 -17.77
CA LEU A 375 14.89 -7.52 -19.04
C LEU A 375 16.42 -7.53 -19.17
N ILE A 376 17.14 -7.39 -18.05
CA ILE A 376 18.61 -7.52 -18.02
C ILE A 376 19.04 -8.96 -18.27
N VAL A 377 18.38 -9.93 -17.62
CA VAL A 377 18.66 -11.38 -17.80
C VAL A 377 18.43 -11.80 -19.24
N ASP A 378 17.40 -11.25 -19.90
CA ASP A 378 17.14 -11.50 -21.32
C ASP A 378 18.11 -10.78 -22.27
N ARG A 379 19.04 -9.96 -21.76
CA ARG A 379 19.94 -9.07 -22.54
C ARG A 379 19.18 -8.13 -23.50
N GLN A 380 17.90 -7.90 -23.27
CA GLN A 380 17.00 -7.16 -24.17
C GLN A 380 16.56 -5.80 -23.60
N PHE A 381 17.06 -5.43 -22.41
CA PHE A 381 16.78 -4.15 -21.77
C PHE A 381 17.05 -2.93 -22.68
N LEU A 382 18.25 -2.87 -23.28
CA LEU A 382 18.63 -1.76 -24.18
C LEU A 382 17.74 -1.69 -25.42
N ALA A 383 17.37 -2.84 -26.00
CA ALA A 383 16.52 -2.90 -27.19
C ALA A 383 15.11 -2.37 -26.92
N LEU A 384 14.51 -2.73 -25.78
CA LEU A 384 13.18 -2.25 -25.42
C LEU A 384 13.14 -0.77 -25.03
N VAL A 385 14.17 -0.28 -24.32
CA VAL A 385 14.26 1.15 -24.00
C VAL A 385 14.37 1.97 -25.29
N LEU A 386 15.18 1.53 -26.26
CA LEU A 386 15.31 2.19 -27.56
C LEU A 386 13.98 2.18 -28.34
N GLN A 387 13.26 1.06 -28.38
CA GLN A 387 11.95 0.98 -29.03
C GLN A 387 10.89 1.87 -28.36
N LEU A 388 10.87 1.92 -27.02
CA LEU A 388 9.96 2.80 -26.29
C LEU A 388 10.23 4.28 -26.57
N ILE A 389 11.51 4.67 -26.64
CA ILE A 389 11.91 6.02 -27.00
C ILE A 389 11.49 6.35 -28.44
N GLN A 390 11.67 5.42 -29.38
CA GLN A 390 11.27 5.59 -30.78
C GLN A 390 9.76 5.67 -31.00
N ASN A 391 8.96 5.00 -30.16
CA ASN A 391 7.49 5.05 -30.25
C ASN A 391 6.87 6.24 -29.48
N LEU A 392 7.65 6.93 -28.64
CA LEU A 392 7.22 8.11 -27.87
C LEU A 392 7.68 9.44 -28.47
N LEU A 393 8.69 9.41 -29.35
CA LEU A 393 9.10 10.51 -30.25
C LEU A 393 8.27 10.44 -31.54
#